data_AF-A0A3M1IZ41-F1
#
_entry.id   AF-A0A3M1IZ41-F1
#
_cell.length_a   1.000
_cell.length_b   1.000
_cell.length_c   1.000
_cell.angle_alpha   90.00
_cell.angle_beta   90.00
_cell.angle_gamma   90.00
#
_symmetry.space_group_name_H-M   'P 1'
#
loop_
_entity.id
_entity.type
_entity.pdbx_description
1 polymer ?
#
loop_
_entity_poly.entity_id
_entity_poly.type
_entity_poly.pdbx_seq_one_letter_code
_entity_poly.pdbx_strand_id
1 'polypeptide(L)' 'SLQFGALPIGLAHGVTLTRPIKEGEIVRWQDILADEDSEPVRTRREMERTFGGE' A
#
# COMPACT_ATOMS: atom_id res chain seq x y z
N SER A 1 -5.27 1.40 -9.66
CA SER A 1 -4.49 1.39 -8.40
C SER A 1 -3.53 0.21 -8.34
N LEU A 2 -3.98 -1.02 -8.56
CA LEU A 2 -3.11 -2.21 -8.65
C LEU A 2 -2.01 -2.08 -9.72
N GLN A 3 -2.36 -1.61 -10.91
CA GLN A 3 -1.40 -1.41 -12.01
C GLN A 3 -0.31 -0.36 -11.70
N PHE A 4 -0.53 0.52 -10.72
CA PHE A 4 0.44 1.56 -10.30
C PHE A 4 1.12 1.25 -8.95
N GLY A 5 0.77 0.14 -8.28
CA GLY A 5 1.27 -0.22 -6.95
C GLY A 5 0.94 0.83 -5.87
N ALA A 6 -0.09 1.63 -6.08
CA ALA A 6 -0.45 2.74 -5.20
C ALA A 6 -1.04 2.23 -3.88
N LEU A 7 -0.60 2.80 -2.76
CA LEU A 7 -1.11 2.48 -1.44
C LEU A 7 -2.56 2.96 -1.31
N PRO A 8 -3.51 2.08 -0.92
CA PRO A 8 -4.90 2.50 -0.71
C PRO A 8 -5.01 3.55 0.39
N ILE A 9 -5.82 4.59 0.19
CA ILE A 9 -5.96 5.70 1.14
C ILE A 9 -6.39 5.24 2.55
N GLY A 10 -7.22 4.19 2.64
CA GLY A 10 -7.63 3.59 3.92
C GLY A 10 -6.49 2.88 4.67
N LEU A 11 -5.39 2.54 3.98
CA LEU A 11 -4.18 1.96 4.56
C LEU A 11 -3.04 2.98 4.66
N ALA A 12 -3.24 4.22 4.21
CA ALA A 12 -2.22 5.26 4.21
C ALA A 12 -2.16 6.05 5.52
N HIS A 13 -2.99 5.70 6.51
CA HIS A 13 -2.99 6.35 7.82
C HIS A 13 -2.07 5.64 8.80
N GLY A 14 -1.24 6.38 9.54
CA GLY A 14 -0.36 5.82 10.58
C GLY A 14 0.79 4.95 10.05
N VAL A 15 1.11 5.02 8.76
CA VAL A 15 2.19 4.26 8.13
C VAL A 15 3.54 4.97 8.29
N THR A 16 4.61 4.17 8.37
CA THR A 16 5.98 4.68 8.38
C THR A 16 6.51 4.76 6.96
N LEU A 17 7.00 5.91 6.51
CA LEU A 17 7.64 6.06 5.19
C LEU A 17 9.09 5.58 5.22
N THR A 18 9.50 4.83 4.21
CA THR A 18 10.89 4.34 4.05
C THR A 18 11.78 5.33 3.29
N ARG A 19 11.16 6.26 2.56
CA ARG A 19 11.84 7.33 1.80
C ARG A 19 11.01 8.63 1.83
N PRO A 20 11.64 9.80 1.62
CA PRO A 20 10.90 11.05 1.46
C PRO A 20 10.05 11.02 0.19
N ILE A 21 8.80 11.48 0.30
CA ILE A 21 7.81 11.58 -0.77
C ILE A 21 7.40 13.04 -0.92
N LYS A 22 7.36 13.55 -2.16
CA LYS A 22 6.97 14.93 -2.43
C LYS A 22 5.45 15.09 -2.38
N GLU A 23 5.00 16.30 -2.07
CA GLU A 23 3.58 16.64 -2.21
C GLU A 23 3.12 16.41 -3.67
N GLY A 24 1.96 15.75 -3.83
CA GLY A 24 1.43 15.37 -5.14
C GLY A 24 2.02 14.09 -5.74
N GLU A 25 3.04 13.48 -5.12
CA GLU A 25 3.55 12.18 -5.52
C GLU A 25 2.65 11.05 -4.99
N ILE A 26 2.48 10.00 -5.80
CA ILE A 26 1.68 8.83 -5.43
C ILE A 26 2.48 7.97 -4.45
N VAL A 27 1.96 7.79 -3.23
CA VAL A 27 2.52 6.86 -2.26
C VAL A 27 2.25 5.42 -2.72
N ARG A 28 3.31 4.61 -2.77
CA ARG A 28 3.25 3.19 -3.16
C ARG A 28 3.52 2.29 -1.96
N TRP A 29 3.15 1.02 -2.10
CA TRP A 29 3.48 -0.01 -1.11
C TRP A 29 4.98 -0.12 -0.78
N GLN A 30 5.85 0.18 -1.74
CA GLN A 30 7.32 0.15 -1.55
C GLN A 30 7.85 1.33 -0.73
N ASP A 31 7.05 2.40 -0.63
CA ASP A 31 7.44 3.65 0.03
C ASP A 31 7.12 3.63 1.52
N ILE A 32 6.41 2.60 1.97
CA ILE A 32 6.00 2.42 3.36
C ILE A 32 6.56 1.13 3.95
N LEU A 33 6.77 1.16 5.26
CA LEU A 33 6.92 -0.04 6.06
C LEU A 33 5.51 -0.57 6.32
N ALA A 34 5.08 -1.52 5.49
CA ALA A 34 3.79 -2.18 5.69
C ALA A 34 3.87 -3.10 6.93
N ASP A 35 2.93 -2.94 7.85
CA ASP A 35 2.78 -3.85 8.98
C ASP A 35 2.10 -5.12 8.49
N GLU A 36 2.87 -6.19 8.26
CA GLU A 36 2.35 -7.45 7.72
C GLU A 36 1.49 -8.23 8.73
N ASP A 37 1.51 -7.86 10.02
CA ASP A 37 0.66 -8.46 11.06
C ASP A 37 -0.75 -7.85 11.07
N SER A 38 -0.88 -6.59 10.63
CA SER A 38 -2.15 -5.87 10.54
C SER A 38 -3.15 -6.55 9.61
N GLU A 39 -4.30 -6.96 10.18
CA GLU A 39 -5.46 -7.50 9.46
C GLU A 39 -5.84 -6.73 8.18
N PRO A 40 -5.89 -5.37 8.17
CA PRO A 40 -6.25 -4.63 6.95
C PRO A 40 -5.17 -4.71 5.85
N VAL A 41 -3.88 -4.81 6.21
CA VAL A 41 -2.78 -5.00 5.24
C VAL A 41 -2.84 -6.40 4.65
N ARG A 42 -3.03 -7.42 5.50
CA ARG A 42 -3.14 -8.82 5.11
C ARG A 42 -4.33 -9.05 4.18
N THR A 43 -5.49 -8.55 4.57
CA THR A 43 -6.72 -8.63 3.76
C THR A 43 -6.49 -7.99 2.40
N ARG A 44 -5.85 -6.81 2.36
CA ARG A 44 -5.66 -6.13 1.08
C ARG A 44 -4.62 -6.82 0.19
N ARG A 45 -3.54 -7.34 0.75
CA ARG A 45 -2.56 -8.20 0.07
C ARG A 45 -3.23 -9.44 -0.52
N GLU A 46 -4.12 -10.08 0.23
CA GLU A 46 -4.89 -11.23 -0.25
C GLU A 46 -5.83 -10.83 -1.39
N MET A 47 -6.53 -9.70 -1.29
CA MET A 47 -7.34 -9.19 -2.40
C MET A 47 -6.49 -8.85 -3.63
N GLU A 48 -5.30 -8.26 -3.46
CA GLU A 48 -4.40 -8.00 -4.58
C GLU A 48 -3.88 -9.30 -5.22
N ARG A 49 -3.67 -10.35 -4.43
CA ARG A 49 -3.29 -11.68 -4.94
C ARG A 49 -4.43 -12.38 -5.68
N THR A 50 -5.65 -12.27 -5.16
CA THR A 50 -6.84 -12.95 -5.70
C THR A 50 -7.41 -12.23 -6.92
N PHE A 51 -7.34 -10.90 -6.96
CA PHE A 51 -7.96 -10.06 -7.99
C PHE A 51 -6.98 -9.23 -8.82
N GLY A 52 -5.67 -9.37 -8.59
CA GLY A 52 -4.63 -8.70 -9.37
C GLY A 52 -4.15 -9.46 -10.59
N GLY A 53 -4.85 -10.54 -10.96
CA GLY A 53 -4.71 -11.17 -12.27
C GLY A 53 -5.48 -10.35 -13.32
N GLU A 54 -4.76 -10.03 -14.40
CA GLU A 54 -5.14 -9.29 -15.63
C GLU A 54 -4.87 -7.78 -15.64
#